data_AF-B3E2A6-F1
#
_entry.id   AF-B3E2A6-F1
#
_cell.length_a   1.000
_cell.length_b   1.000
_cell.length_c   1.000
_cell.angle_alpha   90.00
_cell.angle_beta   90.00
_cell.angle_gamma   90.00
#
_symmetry.space_group_name_H-M   'P 1'
#
loop_
_entity.id
_entity.type
_entity.pdbx_description
1 polymer ?
#
loop_
_entity_poly.entity_id
_entity_poly.type
_entity_poly.pdbx_seq_one_letter_code
_entity_poly.pdbx_strand_id
1 'polypeptide(L)'
;MALPIDRAEGKRLFRKYRSQRDGIRNCPEMASVCLICESIHIADKPDADGMRYCCNCGFAFYRYSCPSCGRTVDGRDPQNPACSRCGRRICSCGACGCPKPDKETPL
;
A
#
# COMPACT_ATOMS: atom_id res chain seq x y z
N MET A 1 0.32 10.32 7.34
CA MET A 1 1.23 11.22 6.61
C MET A 1 2.51 10.45 6.26
N ALA A 2 3.05 10.62 5.05
CA ALA A 2 4.37 10.09 4.69
C ALA A 2 5.43 10.78 5.54
N LEU A 3 6.37 10.03 6.13
CA LEU A 3 7.51 10.64 6.80
C LEU A 3 8.39 11.32 5.74
N PRO A 4 8.88 12.55 5.99
CA PRO A 4 9.82 13.19 5.09
C PRO A 4 11.13 12.41 5.18
N ILE A 5 11.38 11.57 4.18
CA ILE A 5 12.66 10.91 3.99
C ILE A 5 13.47 11.69 2.97
N ASP A 6 14.78 11.70 3.16
CA ASP A 6 15.68 12.27 2.16
C ASP A 6 15.90 11.29 0.99
N ARG A 7 16.60 11.78 -0.04
CA ARG A 7 16.92 11.00 -1.23
C ARG A 7 17.85 9.82 -0.94
N ALA A 8 18.76 9.95 0.03
CA ALA A 8 19.72 8.90 0.36
C ALA A 8 19.03 7.71 1.05
N GLU A 9 18.13 8.00 1.98
CA GLU A 9 17.25 7.02 2.60
C GLU A 9 16.31 6.38 1.59
N GLY A 10 15.67 7.16 0.72
CA GLY A 10 14.83 6.64 -0.35
C GLY A 10 15.57 5.65 -1.24
N LYS A 11 16.82 5.96 -1.63
CA LYS A 11 17.69 5.08 -2.40
C LYS A 11 18.06 3.80 -1.65
N ARG A 12 18.37 3.89 -0.35
CA ARG A 12 18.65 2.73 0.50
C ARG A 12 17.45 1.79 0.58
N LEU A 13 16.27 2.35 0.83
CA LEU A 13 15.00 1.61 0.90
C LEU A 13 14.63 0.98 -0.44
N PHE A 14 14.77 1.72 -1.54
CA PHE A 14 14.56 1.19 -2.89
C PHE A 14 15.46 -0.02 -3.14
N ARG A 15 16.76 0.09 -2.91
CA ARG A 15 17.71 -1.02 -3.11
C ARG A 15 17.36 -2.25 -2.28
N LYS A 16 16.98 -2.04 -1.01
CA LYS A 16 16.59 -3.12 -0.09
C LYS A 16 15.34 -3.86 -0.60
N TYR A 17 14.29 -3.12 -0.96
CA TYR A 17 12.97 -3.70 -1.20
C TYR A 17 12.63 -3.96 -2.68
N ARG A 18 13.45 -3.48 -3.63
CA ARG A 18 13.20 -3.65 -5.08
C ARG A 18 13.26 -5.11 -5.52
N SER A 19 14.19 -5.89 -4.96
CA SER A 19 14.38 -7.32 -5.22
C SER A 19 13.65 -8.20 -4.20
N GLN A 20 13.54 -7.76 -2.94
CA GLN A 20 12.88 -8.51 -1.87
C GLN A 20 11.82 -7.64 -1.18
N ARG A 21 10.56 -7.85 -1.57
CA ARG A 21 9.42 -7.01 -1.12
C ARG A 21 8.83 -7.43 0.23
N ASP A 22 9.35 -8.49 0.83
CA ASP A 22 8.84 -8.98 2.11
C ASP A 22 9.07 -7.97 3.24
N GLY A 23 8.03 -7.73 4.04
CA GLY A 23 8.10 -6.85 5.20
C GLY A 23 8.02 -5.36 4.91
N ILE A 24 7.74 -4.93 3.66
CA ILE A 24 7.49 -3.52 3.32
C ILE A 24 6.40 -2.90 4.22
N ARG A 25 5.38 -3.69 4.58
CA ARG A 25 4.28 -3.22 5.44
C ARG A 25 4.75 -2.79 6.84
N ASN A 26 5.89 -3.28 7.30
CA ASN A 26 6.45 -2.96 8.62
C ASN A 26 7.42 -1.76 8.59
N CYS A 27 7.64 -1.16 7.42
CA CYS A 27 8.52 0.01 7.25
C CYS A 27 7.67 1.22 6.86
N PRO A 28 7.36 2.14 7.80
CA PRO A 28 6.57 3.35 7.55
C PRO A 28 7.08 4.19 6.38
N GLU A 29 8.40 4.32 6.24
CA GLU A 29 9.10 5.14 5.25
C GLU A 29 8.86 4.67 3.81
N MET A 30 8.58 3.37 3.61
CA MET A 30 8.24 2.84 2.29
C MET A 30 6.97 3.47 1.71
N ALA A 31 6.16 4.14 2.52
CA ALA A 31 5.03 4.94 2.06
C ALA A 31 5.44 6.09 1.12
N SER A 32 6.72 6.45 1.12
CA SER A 32 7.31 7.56 0.38
C SER A 32 8.24 7.11 -0.74
N VAL A 33 8.36 5.80 -1.07
CA VAL A 33 9.33 5.30 -2.06
C VAL A 33 8.65 4.59 -3.22
N CYS A 34 8.98 4.94 -4.46
CA CYS A 34 8.55 4.23 -5.65
C CYS A 34 9.48 3.05 -5.97
N LEU A 35 8.97 1.83 -5.93
CA LEU A 35 9.74 0.63 -6.31
C LEU A 35 9.88 0.42 -7.84
N ILE A 36 9.42 1.36 -8.66
CA ILE A 36 9.60 1.30 -10.12
C ILE A 36 10.73 2.22 -10.58
N CYS A 37 10.72 3.48 -10.14
CA CYS A 37 11.66 4.51 -10.61
C CYS A 37 12.50 5.16 -9.50
N GLU A 38 12.56 4.59 -8.30
CA GLU A 38 13.34 5.09 -7.14
C GLU A 38 12.88 6.46 -6.58
N SER A 39 11.98 7.16 -7.24
CA SER A 39 11.45 8.46 -6.79
C SER A 39 10.85 8.40 -5.38
N ILE A 40 11.09 9.47 -4.61
CA ILE A 40 10.46 9.70 -3.31
C ILE A 40 9.22 10.61 -3.35
N HIS A 41 8.82 11.03 -4.56
CA HIS A 41 7.65 11.87 -4.78
C HIS A 41 6.40 10.99 -4.88
N ILE A 42 5.85 10.62 -3.73
CA ILE A 42 4.63 9.82 -3.59
C ILE A 42 3.52 10.69 -2.99
N ALA A 43 2.35 10.66 -3.62
CA ALA A 43 1.14 11.31 -3.14
C ALA A 43 0.01 10.29 -2.96
N ASP A 44 -1.00 10.65 -2.17
CA ASP A 44 -2.24 9.89 -2.12
C ASP A 44 -2.96 10.01 -3.48
N LYS A 45 -3.49 8.91 -3.99
CA LYS A 45 -4.12 8.88 -5.30
C LYS A 45 -5.53 9.49 -5.21
N PRO A 46 -5.86 10.51 -6.02
CA PRO A 46 -7.22 11.06 -6.05
C PRO A 46 -8.23 9.95 -6.38
N ASP A 47 -9.40 10.02 -5.72
CA ASP A 47 -10.55 9.14 -5.98
C ASP A 47 -10.29 7.63 -5.79
N ALA A 48 -9.18 7.25 -5.13
CA ALA A 48 -8.82 5.86 -4.88
C ALA A 48 -8.38 5.68 -3.43
N ASP A 49 -9.37 5.43 -2.56
CA ASP A 49 -9.16 5.24 -1.12
C ASP A 49 -8.09 4.17 -0.81
N GLY A 50 -7.16 4.53 0.07
CA GLY A 50 -6.05 3.68 0.47
C GLY A 50 -5.03 3.41 -0.64
N MET A 51 -5.06 4.14 -1.75
CA MET A 51 -4.03 4.08 -2.79
C MET A 51 -3.13 5.30 -2.77
N ARG A 52 -1.88 5.06 -3.18
CA ARG A 52 -0.87 6.08 -3.43
C ARG A 52 -0.32 5.93 -4.82
N TYR A 53 0.27 6.98 -5.35
CA TYR A 53 0.92 6.95 -6.66
C TYR A 53 2.21 7.73 -6.67
N CYS A 54 3.12 7.30 -7.55
CA CYS A 54 4.34 8.03 -7.83
C CYS A 54 4.07 9.17 -8.80
N CYS A 55 4.36 10.40 -8.41
CA CYS A 55 4.20 11.58 -9.25
C CYS A 55 5.16 11.59 -10.44
N ASN A 56 6.25 10.80 -10.38
CA ASN A 56 7.25 10.73 -11.45
C ASN A 56 6.90 9.73 -12.56
N CYS A 57 6.40 8.53 -12.22
CA CYS A 57 6.16 7.46 -13.19
C CYS A 57 4.72 6.94 -13.23
N GLY A 58 3.81 7.53 -12.45
CA GLY A 58 2.39 7.16 -12.39
C GLY A 58 2.09 5.82 -11.70
N PHE A 59 3.10 5.05 -11.27
CA PHE A 59 2.90 3.76 -10.63
C PHE A 59 2.08 3.92 -9.35
N ALA A 60 0.93 3.25 -9.29
CA ALA A 60 0.01 3.27 -8.16
C ALA A 60 0.07 1.97 -7.35
N PHE A 61 -0.11 2.08 -6.04
CA PHE A 61 -0.10 0.95 -5.12
C PHE A 61 -0.99 1.21 -3.91
N TYR A 62 -1.50 0.14 -3.30
CA TYR A 62 -2.26 0.23 -2.05
C TYR A 62 -1.34 0.47 -0.87
N ARG A 63 -1.68 1.42 0.00
CA ARG A 63 -1.13 1.53 1.34
C ARG A 63 -2.11 2.21 2.30
N TYR A 64 -2.57 1.48 3.32
CA TYR A 64 -3.56 1.96 4.28
C TYR A 64 -3.45 1.20 5.61
N SER A 65 -4.09 1.71 6.66
CA SER A 65 -4.22 0.98 7.93
C SER A 65 -5.38 0.00 7.85
N CYS A 66 -5.16 -1.25 8.26
CA CYS A 66 -6.21 -2.26 8.31
C CYS A 66 -7.33 -1.80 9.26
N PRO A 67 -8.59 -1.75 8.82
CA PRO A 67 -9.69 -1.30 9.66
C PRO A 67 -9.97 -2.23 10.85
N SER A 68 -9.53 -3.50 10.78
CA SER A 68 -9.80 -4.49 11.84
C SER A 68 -8.72 -4.52 12.93
N CYS A 69 -7.46 -4.25 12.61
CA CYS A 69 -6.35 -4.40 13.57
C CYS A 69 -5.36 -3.24 13.57
N GLY A 70 -5.57 -2.20 12.76
CA GLY A 70 -4.71 -1.02 12.66
C GLY A 70 -3.37 -1.23 11.96
N ARG A 71 -2.93 -2.48 11.71
CA ARG A 71 -1.66 -2.76 11.03
C ARG A 71 -1.65 -2.22 9.62
N THR A 72 -0.49 -1.74 9.19
CA THR A 72 -0.29 -1.28 7.81
C THR A 72 -0.47 -2.43 6.82
N VAL A 73 -1.20 -2.14 5.76
CA VAL A 73 -1.34 -2.95 4.57
C VAL A 73 -0.58 -2.25 3.46
N ASP A 74 0.30 -2.96 2.75
CA ASP A 74 0.99 -2.43 1.58
C ASP A 74 0.88 -3.43 0.44
N GLY A 75 0.23 -3.04 -0.66
CA GLY A 75 -0.04 -3.94 -1.78
C GLY A 75 1.20 -4.37 -2.57
N ARG A 76 2.38 -3.84 -2.24
CA ARG A 76 3.66 -4.29 -2.81
C ARG A 76 4.27 -5.42 -1.99
N ASP A 77 3.86 -5.59 -0.72
CA ASP A 77 4.28 -6.67 0.16
C ASP A 77 3.55 -7.98 -0.22
N PRO A 78 4.27 -9.09 -0.49
CA PRO A 78 3.65 -10.37 -0.84
C PRO A 78 2.70 -10.92 0.22
N GLN A 79 2.89 -10.58 1.50
CA GLN A 79 2.00 -11.01 2.58
C GLN A 79 0.71 -10.18 2.67
N ASN A 80 0.53 -9.20 1.78
CA ASN A 80 -0.74 -8.50 1.59
C ASN A 80 -1.31 -8.81 0.18
N PRO A 81 -1.77 -10.05 -0.05
CA PRO A 81 -2.28 -10.45 -1.36
C PRO A 81 -3.55 -9.68 -1.73
N ALA A 82 -3.86 -9.65 -3.03
CA ALA A 82 -5.12 -9.08 -3.50
C ALA A 82 -6.30 -9.96 -3.08
N CYS A 83 -7.37 -9.32 -2.63
CA CYS A 83 -8.64 -9.97 -2.32
C CYS A 83 -9.41 -10.18 -3.64
N SER A 84 -9.70 -11.43 -3.98
CA SER A 84 -10.33 -11.80 -5.27
C SER A 84 -11.73 -11.22 -5.49
N ARG A 85 -12.40 -10.77 -4.41
CA ARG A 85 -13.76 -10.20 -4.47
C ARG A 85 -13.80 -8.71 -4.75
N CYS A 86 -13.00 -7.92 -4.03
CA CYS A 86 -13.07 -6.46 -4.07
C CYS A 86 -11.77 -5.77 -4.52
N GLY A 87 -10.72 -6.51 -4.87
CA GLY A 87 -9.46 -5.95 -5.37
C GLY A 87 -8.56 -5.23 -4.35
N ARG A 88 -9.08 -4.95 -3.13
CA ARG A 88 -8.30 -4.46 -1.98
C ARG A 88 -7.28 -5.51 -1.51
N ARG A 89 -6.44 -5.15 -0.54
CA ARG A 89 -5.37 -6.02 -0.02
C ARG A 89 -5.78 -6.68 1.30
N ILE A 90 -5.51 -7.97 1.43
CA ILE A 90 -5.79 -8.74 2.65
C ILE A 90 -4.69 -8.39 3.67
N CYS A 91 -5.09 -8.00 4.88
CA CYS A 91 -4.13 -7.73 5.95
C CYS A 91 -3.50 -9.04 6.45
N SER A 92 -2.33 -8.95 7.07
CA SER A 92 -1.67 -10.09 7.72
C SER A 92 -2.46 -10.69 8.89
N CYS A 93 -3.48 -10.01 9.41
CA CYS A 93 -4.44 -10.59 10.36
C CYS A 93 -5.54 -11.43 9.71
N GLY A 94 -5.55 -11.56 8.38
CA GLY A 94 -6.58 -12.27 7.61
C GLY A 94 -7.80 -11.42 7.24
N ALA A 95 -7.93 -10.21 7.79
CA ALA A 95 -9.05 -9.34 7.45
C ALA A 95 -8.92 -8.79 6.01
N CYS A 96 -9.95 -9.03 5.21
CA CYS A 96 -10.17 -8.32 3.96
C CYS A 96 -11.22 -7.22 4.20
N GLY A 97 -10.88 -5.97 3.90
CA GLY A 97 -11.78 -4.83 4.04
C GLY A 97 -12.83 -4.72 2.92
N CYS A 98 -13.32 -5.85 2.39
CA CYS A 98 -14.41 -5.78 1.42
C CYS A 98 -15.66 -5.21 2.13
N PRO A 99 -16.42 -4.33 1.46
CA PRO A 99 -17.76 -4.02 1.91
C PRO A 99 -18.51 -5.35 2.00
N LYS A 100 -19.18 -5.60 3.12
CA LYS A 100 -20.13 -6.72 3.17
C LYS A 100 -21.16 -6.44 2.08
N PRO A 101 -21.58 -7.44 1.28
CA PRO A 101 -22.74 -7.24 0.43
C PRO A 101 -23.86 -6.77 1.36
N ASP A 102 -24.40 -5.59 1.09
CA ASP A 102 -25.60 -5.12 1.75
C ASP A 102 -26.61 -6.25 1.56
N LYS A 103 -27.10 -6.80 2.68
CA LYS A 103 -28.17 -7.79 2.63
C LYS A 103 -29.28 -7.19 1.77
N GLU A 104 -29.60 -7.88 0.69
CA GLU A 104 -30.71 -7.62 -0.21
C GLU A 104 -31.87 -6.96 0.54
N THR A 105 -32.24 -5.74 0.14
CA THR A 105 -33.58 -5.23 0.37
C THR A 105 -34.51 -6.14 -0.43
N PRO A 106 -35.36 -6.98 0.19
CA PRO A 106 -36.36 -7.71 -0.56
C PRO A 106 -37.37 -6.66 -1.06
N LEU A 107 -37.57 -6.62 -2.37
CA LEU A 107 -38.72 -5.97 -3.00
C LEU A 107 -39.92 -6.91 -2.93
#